data_AF-A0A437LEN0-F1
#
_entry.id   AF-A0A437LEN0-F1
#
_cell.length_a   1.000
_cell.length_b   1.000
_cell.length_c   1.000
_cell.angle_alpha   90.00
_cell.angle_beta   90.00
_cell.angle_gamma   90.00
#
_symmetry.space_group_name_H-M   'P 1'
#
loop_
_entity.id
_entity.type
_entity.pdbx_description
1 polymer ?
#
loop_
_entity_poly.entity_id
_entity_poly.type
_entity_poly.pdbx_seq_one_letter_code
_entity_poly.pdbx_strand_id
1 'polypeptide(L)'
;MELRRLRYFLATADELSFRRAADVIGVNQSAVSRQIAALEDELGVTLFEHRSTGARLTEVGRVFLADARKIVTDVDRTRETVRAVAFGMEGRLRLAICEDCRDTDIRGDHCCSPGTLPGCQSGLVRDTECDADSGASARRNRCRPVAAPGA
;
A
#
# COMPACT_ATOMS: atom_id res chain seq x y z
N MET A 1 4.67 19.42 11.53
CA MET A 1 5.56 18.76 10.55
C MET A 1 4.80 18.57 9.26
N GLU A 2 5.46 18.72 8.10
CA GLU A 2 4.82 18.56 6.78
C GLU A 2 5.18 17.21 6.15
N LEU A 3 4.21 16.53 5.50
CA LEU A 3 4.44 15.27 4.77
C LEU A 3 5.50 15.39 3.67
N ARG A 4 5.64 16.58 3.09
CA ARG A 4 6.72 16.86 2.14
C ARG A 4 8.07 16.62 2.83
N ARG A 5 8.35 17.26 3.96
CA ARG A 5 9.62 17.14 4.70
C ARG A 5 9.96 15.70 5.07
N LEU A 6 8.95 14.92 5.47
CA LEU A 6 9.09 13.47 5.72
C LEU A 6 9.60 12.71 4.49
N ARG A 7 9.09 13.00 3.29
CA ARG A 7 9.58 12.39 2.05
C ARG A 7 11.03 12.79 1.72
N TYR A 8 11.42 14.04 1.95
CA TYR A 8 12.81 14.49 1.77
C TYR A 8 13.76 13.81 2.75
N PHE A 9 13.33 13.68 4.01
CA PHE A 9 14.07 12.95 5.03
C PHE A 9 14.25 11.47 4.65
N LEU A 10 13.18 10.78 4.26
CA LEU A 10 13.23 9.36 3.87
C LEU A 10 14.16 9.13 2.67
N ALA A 11 14.08 9.97 1.63
CA ALA A 11 14.97 9.85 0.47
C ALA A 11 16.44 10.06 0.86
N THR A 12 16.72 10.98 1.78
CA THR A 12 18.09 11.24 2.26
C THR A 12 18.61 10.12 3.18
N ALA A 13 17.72 9.51 3.96
CA ALA A 13 18.02 8.35 4.78
C ALA A 13 18.32 7.10 3.93
N ASP A 14 17.57 6.90 2.84
CA ASP A 14 17.76 5.77 1.93
C ASP A 14 19.07 5.91 1.12
N GLU A 15 19.39 7.11 0.66
CA GLU A 15 20.58 7.37 -0.17
C GLU A 15 21.88 7.65 0.61
N LEU A 16 21.77 7.99 1.90
CA LEU A 16 22.87 8.47 2.75
C LEU A 16 23.67 9.64 2.13
N SER A 17 23.03 10.39 1.23
CA SER A 17 23.64 11.49 0.49
C SER A 17 22.59 12.51 0.08
N PHE A 18 22.80 13.77 0.48
CA PHE A 18 21.93 14.88 0.11
C PHE A 18 21.85 15.10 -1.40
N ARG A 19 22.95 14.86 -2.13
CA ARG A 19 22.99 15.03 -3.57
C ARG A 19 22.17 13.95 -4.28
N ARG A 20 22.42 12.67 -3.95
CA ARG A 20 21.66 11.56 -4.56
C ARG A 20 20.18 11.63 -4.22
N ALA A 21 19.84 12.00 -2.98
CA ALA A 21 18.44 12.21 -2.60
C ALA A 21 17.78 13.33 -3.42
N ALA A 22 18.51 14.40 -3.73
CA ALA A 22 18.03 15.47 -4.59
C ALA A 22 17.80 14.98 -6.03
N ASP A 23 18.72 14.16 -6.56
CA ASP A 23 18.60 13.55 -7.89
C ASP A 23 17.36 12.61 -7.96
N VAL A 24 17.13 11.79 -6.93
CA VAL A 24 15.96 10.89 -6.83
C VAL A 24 14.64 11.66 -6.78
N ILE A 25 14.60 12.78 -6.04
CA ILE A 25 13.38 13.60 -5.92
C ILE A 25 13.21 14.54 -7.13
N GLY A 26 14.26 14.77 -7.93
CA GLY A 26 14.24 15.68 -9.07
C GLY A 26 14.31 17.16 -8.67
N VAL A 27 15.07 17.48 -7.62
CA VAL A 27 15.21 18.84 -7.08
C VAL A 27 16.68 19.18 -6.86
N ASN A 28 16.99 20.44 -6.55
CA ASN A 28 18.36 20.82 -6.20
C ASN A 28 18.72 20.39 -4.77
N GLN A 29 20.02 20.15 -4.53
CA GLN A 29 20.55 19.78 -3.22
C GLN A 29 20.20 20.81 -2.12
N SER A 30 20.22 22.10 -2.45
CA SER A 30 19.95 23.17 -1.48
C SER A 30 18.50 23.16 -1.00
N ALA A 31 17.53 22.73 -1.82
CA ALA A 31 16.16 22.50 -1.37
C ALA A 31 16.10 21.34 -0.37
N VAL A 32 16.77 20.21 -0.65
CA VAL A 32 16.80 19.06 0.26
C VAL A 32 17.40 19.42 1.61
N SER A 33 18.56 20.07 1.59
CA SER A 33 19.24 20.53 2.81
C SER A 33 18.37 21.51 3.61
N ARG A 34 17.70 22.48 2.95
CA ARG A 34 16.78 23.41 3.62
C ARG A 34 15.57 22.71 4.24
N GLN A 35 14.99 21.74 3.56
CA GLN A 35 13.84 20.99 4.08
C GLN A 35 14.21 20.13 5.30
N ILE A 36 15.42 19.55 5.30
CA ILE A 36 15.93 18.77 6.42
C ILE A 36 16.27 19.69 7.59
N ALA A 37 16.96 20.81 7.35
CA ALA A 37 17.27 21.77 8.40
C ALA A 37 15.98 22.30 9.06
N ALA A 38 14.96 22.65 8.28
CA ALA A 38 13.67 23.08 8.82
C ALA A 38 12.95 21.97 9.63
N LEU A 39 13.16 20.70 9.28
CA LEU A 39 12.62 19.56 10.03
C LEU A 39 13.38 19.37 11.35
N GLU A 40 14.70 19.48 11.33
CA GLU A 40 15.57 19.41 12.51
C GLU A 40 15.28 20.56 13.48
N ASP A 41 15.11 21.78 12.97
CA ASP A 41 14.73 22.96 13.76
C ASP A 41 13.36 22.79 14.41
N GLU A 42 12.39 22.24 13.67
CA GLU A 42 11.03 21.99 14.18
C GLU A 42 11.02 20.94 15.30
N LEU A 43 11.89 19.92 15.19
CA LEU A 43 12.02 18.86 16.19
C LEU A 43 12.98 19.22 17.33
N GLY A 44 13.82 20.25 17.16
CA GLY A 44 14.88 20.61 18.10
C GLY A 44 15.98 19.56 18.22
N VAL A 45 16.18 18.72 17.20
CA VAL A 45 17.16 17.61 17.22
C VAL A 45 17.90 17.52 15.89
N THR A 46 19.14 17.02 15.95
CA THR A 46 19.91 16.70 14.74
C THR A 46 19.61 15.27 14.31
N LEU A 47 19.08 15.11 13.10
CA LEU A 47 18.75 13.81 12.50
C LEU A 47 19.91 13.28 11.64
N PHE A 48 20.72 14.18 11.06
CA PHE A 48 21.88 13.82 10.25
C PHE A 48 23.19 14.48 10.73
N GLU A 49 24.27 13.70 10.76
CA GLU A 49 25.64 14.21 10.87
C GLU A 49 26.20 14.51 9.47
N HIS A 50 26.74 15.70 9.29
CA HIS A 50 27.52 16.05 8.11
C HIS A 50 28.89 15.38 8.15
N ARG A 51 29.22 14.59 7.11
CA ARG A 51 30.55 14.02 6.91
C ARG A 51 31.10 14.39 5.54
N SER A 52 32.43 14.32 5.39
CA SER A 52 33.11 14.53 4.11
C SER A 52 32.67 13.58 3.01
N THR A 53 32.13 12.40 3.37
CA THR A 53 31.65 11.37 2.45
C THR A 53 30.14 11.39 2.21
N GLY A 54 29.36 12.24 2.89
CA GLY A 54 27.91 12.29 2.72
C GLY A 54 27.14 12.58 4.01
N ALA A 55 25.97 11.95 4.13
CA ALA A 55 25.07 12.07 5.29
C ALA A 55 25.11 10.79 6.12
N ARG A 56 25.18 10.92 7.46
CA ARG A 56 25.04 9.79 8.37
C ARG A 56 23.88 10.04 9.32
N LEU A 57 22.98 9.07 9.49
CA LEU A 57 21.91 9.16 10.49
C LEU A 57 22.47 9.15 11.91
N THR A 58 21.97 10.07 12.74
CA THR A 58 22.16 10.04 14.20
C THR A 58 21.31 8.92 14.81
N GLU A 59 21.53 8.62 16.09
CA GLU A 59 20.70 7.64 16.81
C GLU A 59 19.22 8.09 16.85
N VAL A 60 18.98 9.37 17.11
CA VAL A 60 17.64 9.97 17.06
C VAL A 60 17.06 9.88 15.64
N GLY A 61 17.88 10.12 14.61
CA GLY A 61 17.50 9.96 13.21
C GLY A 61 17.03 8.56 12.85
N ARG A 62 17.64 7.51 13.43
CA ARG A 62 17.22 6.11 13.20
C ARG A 62 15.87 5.80 13.81
N VAL A 63 15.61 6.29 15.03
CA VAL A 63 14.30 6.15 15.68
C VAL A 63 13.25 6.86 14.85
N PHE A 64 13.53 8.10 14.44
CA PHE A 64 12.64 8.89 13.62
C PHE A 64 12.36 8.25 12.25
N LEU A 65 13.35 7.57 11.64
CA LEU A 65 13.19 6.86 10.37
C LEU A 65 12.10 5.78 10.40
N ALA A 66 12.07 4.97 11.46
CA ALA A 66 11.08 3.92 11.60
C ALA A 66 9.65 4.49 11.62
N ASP A 67 9.44 5.59 12.34
CA ASP A 67 8.12 6.21 12.48
C ASP A 67 7.75 7.06 11.26
N ALA A 68 8.70 7.78 10.67
CA ALA A 68 8.51 8.52 9.43
C ALA A 68 8.04 7.61 8.29
N ARG A 69 8.62 6.39 8.18
CA ARG A 69 8.23 5.41 7.16
C ARG A 69 6.78 4.96 7.35
N LYS A 70 6.38 4.63 8.58
CA LYS A 70 5.00 4.23 8.90
C LYS A 70 4.00 5.33 8.53
N ILE A 71 4.27 6.58 8.94
CA ILE A 71 3.38 7.72 8.68
C ILE A 71 3.16 7.90 7.17
N VAL A 72 4.23 7.86 6.37
CA VAL A 72 4.11 8.04 4.91
C VAL A 72 3.33 6.87 4.29
N THR A 73 3.62 5.63 4.70
CA THR A 73 2.89 4.45 4.24
C THR A 73 1.40 4.48 4.61
N ASP A 74 1.06 4.89 5.83
CA ASP A 74 -0.33 4.96 6.28
C ASP A 74 -1.12 6.03 5.51
N VAL A 75 -0.47 7.15 5.20
CA VAL A 75 -1.08 8.20 4.37
C VAL A 75 -1.32 7.69 2.95
N ASP A 76 -0.35 7.00 2.35
CA ASP A 76 -0.50 6.47 1.00
C ASP A 76 -1.56 5.37 0.95
N ARG A 77 -1.61 4.48 1.95
CA ARG A 77 -2.69 3.48 2.11
C ARG A 77 -4.07 4.11 2.28
N THR A 78 -4.17 5.18 3.06
CA THR A 78 -5.42 5.90 3.26
C THR A 78 -5.90 6.52 1.94
N ARG A 79 -4.98 7.10 1.14
CA ARG A 79 -5.30 7.64 -0.18
C ARG A 79 -5.80 6.58 -1.13
N GLU A 80 -5.18 5.41 -1.14
CA GLU A 80 -5.62 4.27 -1.95
C GLU A 80 -7.00 3.76 -1.53
N THR A 81 -7.22 3.62 -0.22
CA THR A 81 -8.50 3.17 0.34
C THR A 81 -9.62 4.14 -0.06
N VAL A 82 -9.44 5.44 0.17
CA VAL A 82 -10.44 6.46 -0.18
C VAL A 82 -10.72 6.48 -1.68
N ARG A 83 -9.69 6.32 -2.53
CA ARG A 83 -9.88 6.20 -3.98
C ARG A 83 -10.66 4.93 -4.33
N ALA A 84 -10.34 3.80 -3.73
CA ALA A 84 -11.05 2.54 -3.98
C ALA A 84 -12.54 2.66 -3.63
N VAL A 85 -12.88 3.28 -2.50
CA VAL A 85 -14.27 3.58 -2.12
C VAL A 85 -14.91 4.54 -3.12
N ALA A 86 -14.24 5.65 -3.46
CA ALA A 86 -14.78 6.66 -4.37
C ALA A 86 -15.03 6.15 -5.79
N PHE A 87 -14.18 5.23 -6.30
CA PHE A 87 -14.31 4.64 -7.63
C PHE A 87 -15.15 3.34 -7.65
N GLY A 88 -15.81 2.99 -6.54
CA GLY A 88 -16.67 1.79 -6.48
C GLY A 88 -15.90 0.48 -6.63
N MET A 89 -14.59 0.47 -6.37
CA MET A 89 -13.79 -0.75 -6.29
C MET A 89 -13.93 -1.47 -4.94
N GLU A 90 -15.09 -1.32 -4.29
CA GLU A 90 -15.51 -2.17 -3.17
C GLU A 90 -16.12 -3.49 -3.68
N GLY A 91 -15.59 -4.04 -4.77
CA GLY A 91 -15.87 -5.39 -5.22
C GLY A 91 -14.96 -6.35 -4.46
N ARG A 92 -15.50 -7.11 -3.51
CA ARG A 92 -14.75 -8.13 -2.77
C ARG A 92 -14.23 -9.20 -3.73
N LEU A 93 -12.95 -9.13 -4.10
CA LEU A 93 -12.30 -10.16 -4.91
C LEU A 93 -12.03 -11.39 -4.02
N ARG A 94 -12.91 -12.39 -4.10
CA ARG A 94 -12.64 -13.71 -3.51
C ARG A 94 -11.64 -14.44 -4.40
N LEU A 95 -10.38 -14.46 -3.98
CA LEU A 95 -9.36 -15.32 -4.56
C LEU A 95 -9.43 -16.67 -3.84
N ALA A 96 -9.94 -17.69 -4.51
CA ALA A 96 -9.77 -19.08 -4.08
C ALA A 96 -8.49 -19.61 -4.74
N ILE A 97 -7.51 -19.98 -3.92
CA ILE A 97 -6.29 -20.63 -4.39
C ILE A 97 -6.45 -22.12 -4.08
N CYS A 98 -6.49 -22.96 -5.10
CA CYS A 98 -6.38 -24.41 -4.92
C CYS A 98 -4.89 -24.75 -4.78
N GLU A 99 -4.55 -25.59 -3.80
CA GLU A 99 -3.16 -25.96 -3.46
C GLU A 99 -2.41 -26.66 -4.61
N ASP A 100 -3.10 -27.06 -5.67
CA ASP A 100 -2.53 -27.72 -6.84
C ASP A 100 -2.07 -26.77 -7.96
N CYS A 101 -2.15 -25.45 -7.79
CA CYS A 101 -1.56 -24.49 -8.74
C CYS A 101 -0.03 -24.39 -8.52
N ARG A 102 0.70 -25.44 -8.90
CA ARG A 102 2.13 -25.31 -9.19
C ARG A 102 2.30 -24.80 -10.62
N ASP A 103 3.15 -23.80 -10.71
CA ASP A 103 3.63 -23.10 -11.89
C ASP A 103 2.82 -21.93 -12.44
N THR A 104 3.59 -20.95 -12.87
CA THR A 104 3.23 -19.55 -13.03
C THR A 104 2.81 -19.31 -14.47
N ASP A 105 1.55 -18.94 -14.71
CA ASP A 105 1.25 -18.09 -15.85
C ASP A 105 -0.02 -17.25 -15.60
N ILE A 106 0.17 -15.96 -15.29
CA ILE A 106 -0.92 -14.97 -15.19
C ILE A 106 -1.10 -14.28 -16.57
N ARG A 107 -0.58 -14.88 -17.65
CA ARG A 107 -0.73 -14.42 -19.03
C ARG A 107 -1.13 -15.56 -19.96
N GLY A 108 -2.17 -16.31 -19.59
CA GLY A 108 -2.73 -17.30 -20.49
C GLY A 108 -4.10 -17.74 -20.03
N ASP A 109 -5.12 -17.29 -20.76
CA ASP A 109 -6.39 -17.99 -20.85
C ASP A 109 -6.12 -19.47 -21.12
N HIS A 110 -6.15 -20.32 -20.08
CA HIS A 110 -6.51 -21.74 -20.13
C HIS A 110 -6.17 -22.43 -18.81
N CYS A 111 -7.17 -22.53 -17.93
CA CYS A 111 -7.22 -23.66 -17.00
C CYS A 111 -8.67 -24.02 -16.69
N CYS A 112 -9.36 -24.59 -17.68
CA CYS A 112 -10.54 -25.43 -17.46
C CYS A 112 -10.87 -26.17 -18.76
N SER A 113 -10.36 -27.39 -18.93
CA SER A 113 -11.10 -28.39 -19.69
C SER A 113 -12.32 -28.78 -18.83
N PRO A 114 -13.55 -28.72 -19.35
CA PRO A 114 -14.73 -29.08 -18.57
C PRO A 114 -14.74 -30.59 -18.36
N GLY A 115 -14.54 -31.07 -17.13
CA GLY A 115 -14.70 -32.51 -16.88
C GLY A 115 -14.32 -33.11 -15.54
N THR A 116 -13.43 -32.51 -14.72
CA THR A 116 -12.78 -33.34 -13.66
C THR A 116 -13.08 -32.97 -12.21
N LEU A 117 -13.88 -31.95 -11.90
CA LEU A 117 -14.28 -31.69 -10.51
C LEU A 117 -15.77 -31.30 -10.38
N PRO A 118 -16.57 -32.04 -9.60
CA PRO A 118 -17.90 -31.59 -9.21
C PRO A 118 -17.75 -30.50 -8.14
N GLY A 119 -17.65 -29.24 -8.56
CA GLY A 119 -17.60 -28.11 -7.60
C GLY A 119 -16.95 -26.82 -8.10
N CYS A 120 -16.26 -26.81 -9.25
CA CYS A 120 -15.69 -25.58 -9.80
C CYS A 120 -16.77 -24.72 -10.47
N GLN A 121 -17.50 -23.94 -9.67
CA GLN A 121 -18.18 -22.75 -10.19
C GLN A 121 -17.15 -21.62 -10.22
N SER A 122 -16.45 -21.45 -11.34
CA SER A 122 -15.87 -20.14 -11.69
C SER A 122 -17.02 -19.19 -12.09
N GLY A 123 -17.88 -18.90 -11.11
CA GLY A 123 -18.86 -17.83 -11.19
C GLY A 123 -18.20 -16.58 -10.66
N LEU A 124 -17.98 -15.60 -11.52
CA LEU A 124 -17.74 -14.23 -11.07
C LEU A 124 -19.05 -13.71 -10.50
N VAL A 125 -19.38 -14.10 -9.27
CA VAL A 125 -20.60 -13.67 -8.61
C VAL A 125 -20.38 -12.25 -8.11
N ARG A 126 -21.01 -11.29 -8.79
CA ARG A 126 -21.22 -9.94 -8.26
C ARG A 126 -22.34 -10.03 -7.22
N ASP A 127 -21.98 -10.37 -6.00
CA ASP A 127 -22.91 -10.29 -4.87
C ASP A 127 -22.89 -8.87 -4.32
N THR A 128 -23.97 -8.12 -4.57
CA THR A 128 -24.44 -7.04 -3.70
C THR A 128 -24.96 -7.66 -2.40
N GLU A 129 -24.25 -7.47 -1.28
CA GLU A 129 -24.80 -6.85 -0.05
C GLU A 129 -23.78 -6.79 1.10
N CYS A 130 -23.88 -5.67 1.83
CA CYS A 130 -23.27 -5.41 3.13
C CYS A 130 -23.88 -6.33 4.19
N ASP A 131 -23.03 -6.96 4.98
CA ASP A 131 -23.29 -7.24 6.39
C ASP A 131 -21.94 -7.25 7.09
N ALA A 132 -21.61 -6.14 7.75
CA ALA A 132 -20.58 -6.08 8.77
C ALA A 132 -21.31 -6.19 10.10
N ASP A 133 -21.63 -7.41 10.52
CA ASP A 133 -22.00 -7.65 11.91
C ASP A 133 -21.28 -8.85 12.50
N SER A 134 -20.87 -8.64 13.73
CA SER A 134 -19.92 -9.42 14.49
C SER A 134 -20.66 -10.56 15.18
N GLY A 135 -20.33 -11.82 14.87
CA GLY A 135 -20.68 -12.93 15.75
C GLY A 135 -21.18 -14.21 15.06
N ALA A 136 -20.37 -15.26 15.22
CA ALA A 136 -20.75 -16.65 15.47
C ALA A 136 -21.91 -17.33 14.69
N SER A 137 -21.57 -18.55 14.23
CA SER A 137 -22.46 -19.70 13.99
C SER A 137 -23.20 -19.78 12.66
N ALA A 138 -22.63 -20.63 11.80
CA ALA A 138 -23.26 -21.42 10.75
C ALA A 138 -24.77 -21.64 10.88
N ARG A 139 -25.50 -21.42 9.78
CA ARG A 139 -26.47 -22.39 9.22
C ARG A 139 -26.90 -21.98 7.81
N ARG A 140 -26.95 -23.00 6.95
CA ARG A 140 -27.51 -23.06 5.59
C ARG A 140 -28.59 -22.01 5.32
N ASN A 141 -28.33 -21.06 4.42
CA ASN A 141 -29.40 -20.34 3.74
C ASN A 141 -29.28 -20.55 2.23
N ARG A 142 -30.37 -21.12 1.71
CA ARG A 142 -30.59 -21.55 0.34
C ARG A 142 -31.02 -20.30 -0.43
N CYS A 143 -30.13 -19.70 -1.23
CA CYS A 143 -30.48 -18.52 -2.02
C CYS A 143 -31.42 -18.89 -3.18
N ARG A 144 -32.53 -18.15 -3.28
CA ARG A 144 -33.56 -18.24 -4.31
C ARG A 144 -33.25 -17.18 -5.39
N PRO A 145 -33.39 -17.46 -6.69
CA PRO A 145 -33.07 -16.47 -7.72
C PRO A 145 -34.11 -15.34 -7.72
N VAL A 146 -33.63 -14.09 -7.63
CA VAL A 146 -34.43 -12.88 -7.87
C VAL A 146 -34.25 -12.48 -9.33
N ALA A 147 -35.39 -12.24 -10.00
CA ALA A 147 -35.47 -11.88 -11.41
C ALA A 147 -34.76 -10.55 -11.70
N ALA A 148 -34.08 -10.49 -12.85
CA ALA A 148 -33.42 -9.30 -13.37
C ALA A 148 -34.43 -8.17 -13.67
N PRO A 149 -34.13 -6.89 -13.40
CA PRO A 149 -34.90 -5.79 -13.93
C PRO A 149 -34.48 -5.51 -15.39
N GLY A 150 -35.46 -5.46 -16.28
CA GLY A 150 -35.30 -5.01 -17.65
C GLY A 150 -35.40 -3.49 -17.76
N ALA A 151 -34.52 -2.90 -18.57
CA ALA A 151 -34.73 -1.86 -19.58
C ALA A 151 -33.37 -1.30 -20.01
#